data_AF-A0A831M919-F1
#
_entry.id   AF-A0A831M919-F1
#
_cell.length_a   1.000
_cell.length_b   1.000
_cell.length_c   1.000
_cell.angle_alpha   90.00
_cell.angle_beta   90.00
_cell.angle_gamma   90.00
#
_symmetry.space_group_name_H-M   'P 1'
#
loop_
_entity.id
_entity.type
_entity.pdbx_description
1 polymer ?
#
loop_
_entity_poly.entity_id
_entity_poly.type
_entity_poly.pdbx_seq_one_letter_code
_entity_poly.pdbx_strand_id
1 'polypeptide(L)'
;MLLLLAAALTFHSDFEGGTLARVERAGEFHYRCGVPGQSDQDNRNRQANWYYFRVDGAAGRTITLDLVNLLGEYNYRSGTHAVTEKTRPLISTDQRTWTHLPETAVQWIASEPALRLTFEAKANKVWIAHQVPYTNATLFALAREFAKHPALRTETIGKSIENRSLYLWTIHEPPAAPQARPGPSSRPAEPRRPA
;
A
#
# COMPACT_ATOMS: atom_id res chain seq x y z
N MET A 1 23.54 17.12 36.18
CA MET A 1 22.69 17.63 35.09
C MET A 1 22.88 16.68 33.90
N LEU A 2 21.98 15.71 33.75
CA LEU A 2 22.06 14.69 32.71
C LEU A 2 21.43 15.29 31.43
N LEU A 3 22.23 15.58 30.41
CA LEU A 3 21.68 15.90 29.09
C LEU A 3 21.04 14.63 28.54
N LEU A 4 19.71 14.53 28.66
CA LEU A 4 18.93 13.62 27.83
C LEU A 4 19.09 14.09 26.38
N LEU A 5 19.94 13.42 25.61
CA LEU A 5 19.85 13.52 24.15
C LEU A 5 18.45 13.03 23.77
N ALA A 6 17.59 13.95 23.32
CA ALA A 6 16.35 13.58 22.65
C ALA A 6 16.75 12.73 21.43
N ALA A 7 16.37 11.45 21.44
CA ALA A 7 16.69 10.55 20.32
C ALA A 7 16.11 11.13 19.02
N ALA A 8 16.95 11.28 18.01
CA ALA A 8 16.54 11.70 16.68
C ALA A 8 15.60 10.67 16.05
N LEU A 9 14.73 11.12 15.14
CA LEU A 9 13.89 10.23 14.37
C LEU A 9 14.77 9.41 13.40
N THR A 10 14.40 8.16 13.16
CA THR A 10 15.05 7.33 12.13
C THR A 10 14.06 6.95 11.04
N PHE A 11 14.55 6.85 9.82
CA PHE A 11 13.73 6.68 8.62
C PHE A 11 14.12 5.39 7.92
N HIS A 12 13.13 4.60 7.54
CA HIS A 12 13.32 3.27 6.98
C HIS A 12 12.47 3.12 5.71
N SER A 13 13.06 2.54 4.67
CA SER A 13 12.40 2.17 3.42
C SER A 13 12.91 0.83 2.88
N ASP A 14 13.69 0.11 3.70
CA ASP A 14 14.28 -1.21 3.48
C ASP A 14 13.27 -2.35 3.71
N PHE A 15 12.10 -2.21 3.09
CA PHE A 15 11.04 -3.20 3.15
C PHE A 15 10.27 -3.21 1.83
N GLU A 16 9.40 -4.20 1.68
CA GLU A 16 8.63 -4.37 0.45
C GLU A 16 7.81 -3.13 0.08
N GLY A 17 8.02 -2.64 -1.14
CA GLY A 17 7.39 -1.42 -1.64
C GLY A 17 7.91 -0.14 -0.99
N GLY A 18 8.83 -0.23 -0.03
CA GLY A 18 9.45 0.90 0.64
C GLY A 18 10.23 1.75 -0.35
N THR A 19 10.08 3.06 -0.27
CA THR A 19 10.69 4.02 -1.18
C THR A 19 10.84 5.36 -0.48
N LEU A 20 12.09 5.76 -0.30
CA LEU A 20 12.51 7.07 0.18
C LEU A 20 13.93 7.33 -0.29
N ALA A 21 14.23 8.54 -0.72
CA ALA A 21 15.59 8.95 -1.03
C ALA A 21 16.23 9.62 0.20
N ARG A 22 17.18 10.52 -0.04
CA ARG A 22 17.91 11.25 1.01
C ARG A 22 16.94 11.94 1.99
N VAL A 23 17.24 11.79 3.28
CA VAL A 23 16.56 12.49 4.37
C VAL A 23 17.54 13.47 5.01
N GLU A 24 17.13 14.72 5.16
CA GLU A 24 17.94 15.77 5.76
C GLU A 24 17.20 16.41 6.92
N ARG A 25 17.90 16.63 8.03
CA ARG A 25 17.33 17.31 9.19
C ARG A 25 17.33 18.82 8.95
N ALA A 26 16.15 19.44 8.95
CA ALA A 26 15.97 20.88 8.81
C ALA A 26 15.69 21.58 10.16
N GLY A 27 15.26 20.82 11.17
CA GLY A 27 14.99 21.28 12.53
C GLY A 27 14.89 20.12 13.51
N GLU A 28 14.40 20.34 14.73
CA GLU A 28 14.42 19.31 15.76
C GLU A 28 13.64 18.03 15.36
N PHE A 29 12.39 18.23 14.93
CA PHE A 29 11.50 17.21 14.36
C PHE A 29 11.04 17.56 12.95
N HIS A 30 11.82 18.39 12.26
CA HIS A 30 11.56 18.81 10.89
C HIS A 30 12.60 18.20 9.94
N TYR A 31 12.14 17.46 8.96
CA TYR A 31 12.97 16.75 8.00
C TYR A 31 12.52 17.01 6.56
N ARG A 32 13.50 17.08 5.66
CA ARG A 32 13.28 17.10 4.21
C ARG A 32 13.50 15.69 3.69
N CYS A 33 12.51 15.17 2.99
CA CYS A 33 12.40 13.78 2.56
C CYS A 33 12.33 13.74 1.03
N GLY A 34 13.42 13.34 0.38
CA GLY A 34 13.45 13.23 -1.07
C GLY A 34 12.53 12.12 -1.57
N VAL A 35 11.61 12.45 -2.48
CA VAL A 35 10.82 11.45 -3.22
C VAL A 35 11.60 11.06 -4.47
N PRO A 36 12.05 9.80 -4.60
CA PRO A 36 12.70 9.37 -5.83
C PRO A 36 11.69 9.38 -6.97
N GLY A 37 12.18 9.71 -8.17
CA GLY A 37 11.38 9.64 -9.37
C GLY A 37 11.78 8.42 -10.18
N GLN A 38 10.84 7.89 -10.96
CA GLN A 38 11.13 6.87 -11.97
C GLN A 38 11.00 7.51 -13.35
N SER A 39 11.94 7.20 -14.24
CA SER A 39 11.95 7.63 -15.63
C SER A 39 11.69 6.43 -16.55
N ASP A 40 11.33 6.69 -17.79
CA ASP A 40 11.25 5.67 -18.83
C ASP A 40 12.65 5.21 -19.32
N GLN A 41 12.67 4.31 -20.30
CA GLN A 41 13.90 3.75 -20.87
C GLN A 41 14.83 4.79 -21.50
N ASP A 42 14.30 5.97 -21.87
CA ASP A 42 15.06 7.05 -22.48
C ASP A 42 15.51 8.09 -21.44
N ASN A 43 15.33 7.78 -20.16
CA ASN A 43 15.56 8.67 -19.03
C ASN A 43 14.72 9.97 -19.12
N ARG A 44 13.54 9.88 -19.74
CA ARG A 44 12.54 10.95 -19.83
C ARG A 44 11.37 10.64 -18.91
N ASN A 45 10.45 11.58 -18.82
CA ASN A 45 9.19 11.39 -18.10
C ASN A 45 9.36 11.02 -16.61
N ARG A 46 10.32 11.65 -15.92
CA ARG A 46 10.55 11.42 -14.49
C ARG A 46 9.28 11.69 -13.69
N GLN A 47 8.76 10.69 -12.99
CA GLN A 47 7.60 10.81 -12.10
C GLN A 47 7.99 10.54 -10.64
N ALA A 48 7.97 11.58 -9.81
CA ALA A 48 8.04 11.45 -8.35
C ALA A 48 6.66 11.08 -7.80
N ASN A 49 6.20 9.88 -8.14
CA ASN A 49 4.87 9.41 -7.76
C ASN A 49 4.90 8.67 -6.43
N TRP A 50 5.70 7.62 -6.29
CA TRP A 50 5.62 6.75 -5.12
C TRP A 50 6.58 7.14 -3.99
N TYR A 51 6.05 7.18 -2.78
CA TYR A 51 6.81 7.17 -1.53
C TYR A 51 6.10 6.24 -0.56
N TYR A 52 6.90 5.48 0.19
CA TYR A 52 6.40 4.62 1.26
C TYR A 52 7.54 4.37 2.25
N PHE A 53 7.44 4.92 3.45
CA PHE A 53 8.52 4.85 4.44
C PHE A 53 7.98 4.80 5.86
N ARG A 54 8.84 4.38 6.79
CA ARG A 54 8.56 4.31 8.22
C ARG A 54 9.44 5.30 8.98
N VAL A 55 8.85 5.96 9.96
CA VAL A 55 9.53 6.83 10.92
C VAL A 55 9.46 6.18 12.29
N ASP A 56 10.61 5.95 12.91
CA ASP A 56 10.74 5.40 14.27
C ASP A 56 11.18 6.49 15.26
N GLY A 57 10.83 6.33 16.53
CA GLY A 57 11.14 7.31 17.59
C GLY A 57 10.10 8.44 17.68
N ALA A 58 8.95 8.27 17.03
CA ALA A 58 7.98 9.31 16.74
C ALA A 58 7.01 9.64 17.89
N ALA A 59 6.86 8.75 18.88
CA ALA A 59 5.79 8.82 19.88
C ALA A 59 5.79 10.15 20.65
N GLY A 60 4.61 10.80 20.69
CA GLY A 60 4.38 12.05 21.43
C GLY A 60 5.05 13.27 20.81
N ARG A 61 5.50 13.19 19.56
CA ARG A 61 6.18 14.31 18.87
C ARG A 61 5.30 14.87 17.77
N THR A 62 5.31 16.20 17.64
CA THR A 62 4.86 16.88 16.43
C THR A 62 5.98 16.84 15.40
N ILE A 63 5.74 16.20 14.27
CA ILE A 63 6.72 15.96 13.21
C ILE A 63 6.33 16.79 12.00
N THR A 64 7.32 17.45 11.40
CA THR A 64 7.18 18.13 10.10
C THR A 64 8.04 17.41 9.05
N LEU A 65 7.43 16.98 7.95
CA LEU A 65 8.11 16.32 6.84
C LEU A 65 7.85 17.11 5.55
N ASP A 66 8.92 17.61 4.92
CA ASP A 66 8.82 18.21 3.59
C ASP A 66 9.13 17.13 2.56
N LEU A 67 8.12 16.67 1.81
CA LEU A 67 8.34 15.81 0.65
C LEU A 67 8.86 16.66 -0.50
N VAL A 68 10.12 16.46 -0.88
CA VAL A 68 10.84 17.29 -1.87
C VAL A 68 11.20 16.48 -3.12
N ASN A 69 11.78 17.16 -4.13
CA ASN A 69 12.13 16.59 -5.45
C ASN A 69 10.90 16.12 -6.25
N LEU A 70 9.78 16.84 -6.12
CA LEU A 70 8.50 16.49 -6.74
C LEU A 70 8.41 16.92 -8.21
N LEU A 71 9.24 17.87 -8.64
CA LEU A 71 9.28 18.31 -10.04
C LEU A 71 9.65 17.13 -10.95
N GLY A 72 8.80 16.86 -11.93
CA GLY A 72 8.96 15.77 -12.87
C GLY A 72 8.69 16.20 -14.30
N GLU A 73 8.41 15.20 -15.14
CA GLU A 73 8.09 15.38 -16.55
C GLU A 73 7.06 14.34 -16.98
N TYR A 74 6.08 14.75 -17.78
CA TYR A 74 5.15 13.83 -18.43
C TYR A 74 4.91 14.27 -19.88
N ASN A 75 5.06 13.36 -20.84
CA ASN A 75 4.97 13.63 -22.27
C ASN A 75 5.75 14.90 -22.66
N TYR A 76 7.01 14.98 -22.24
CA TYR A 76 7.91 16.11 -22.50
C TYR A 76 7.47 17.45 -21.90
N ARG A 77 6.52 17.44 -20.96
CA ARG A 77 6.07 18.63 -20.22
C ARG A 77 6.53 18.57 -18.78
N SER A 78 7.36 19.54 -18.38
CA SER A 78 7.79 19.71 -17.00
C SER A 78 6.60 20.02 -16.10
N GLY A 79 6.59 19.47 -14.88
CA GLY A 79 5.57 19.76 -13.88
C GLY A 79 5.53 18.76 -12.74
N THR A 80 4.80 19.13 -11.69
CA THR A 80 4.43 18.23 -10.60
C THR A 80 3.13 17.54 -10.98
N HIS A 81 3.24 16.37 -11.63
CA HIS A 81 2.07 15.67 -12.19
C HIS A 81 1.46 14.65 -11.23
N ALA A 82 2.28 13.99 -10.42
CA ALA A 82 1.84 12.92 -9.53
C ALA A 82 1.55 13.39 -8.10
N VAL A 83 2.46 14.15 -7.50
CA VAL A 83 2.27 14.76 -6.17
C VAL A 83 2.04 16.25 -6.35
N THR A 84 0.89 16.73 -5.89
CA THR A 84 0.41 18.10 -6.09
C THR A 84 -0.13 18.68 -4.77
N GLU A 85 -0.56 19.93 -4.79
CA GLU A 85 -1.27 20.57 -3.66
C GLU A 85 -2.54 19.81 -3.21
N LYS A 86 -3.13 18.99 -4.10
CA LYS A 86 -4.33 18.19 -3.81
C LYS A 86 -4.01 16.81 -3.26
N THR A 87 -2.73 16.40 -3.28
CA THR A 87 -2.32 15.12 -2.73
C THR A 87 -2.53 15.12 -1.22
N ARG A 88 -3.08 14.01 -0.71
CA ARG A 88 -3.29 13.78 0.72
C ARG A 88 -2.63 12.45 1.08
N PRO A 89 -1.40 12.44 1.61
CA PRO A 89 -0.72 11.21 1.99
C PRO A 89 -1.51 10.43 3.04
N LEU A 90 -1.31 9.10 3.08
CA LEU A 90 -1.84 8.27 4.16
C LEU A 90 -0.78 8.01 5.21
N ILE A 91 -1.25 7.88 6.45
CA ILE A 91 -0.46 7.39 7.58
C ILE A 91 -1.04 6.11 8.15
N SER A 92 -0.18 5.29 8.74
CA SER A 92 -0.57 4.09 9.48
C SER A 92 0.40 3.85 10.65
N THR A 93 -0.07 3.16 11.69
CA THR A 93 0.76 2.73 12.83
C THR A 93 0.90 1.22 12.94
N ASP A 94 0.19 0.47 12.09
CA ASP A 94 0.14 -1.00 12.09
C ASP A 94 0.25 -1.63 10.69
N GLN A 95 0.36 -0.80 9.64
CA GLN A 95 0.34 -1.17 8.22
C GLN A 95 -0.96 -1.85 7.76
N ARG A 96 -2.02 -1.84 8.57
CA ARG A 96 -3.32 -2.44 8.27
C ARG A 96 -4.39 -1.37 8.13
N THR A 97 -4.45 -0.46 9.09
CA THR A 97 -5.38 0.67 9.06
C THR A 97 -4.64 1.91 8.59
N TRP A 98 -5.17 2.51 7.52
CA TRP A 98 -4.59 3.68 6.87
C TRP A 98 -5.60 4.82 6.86
N THR A 99 -5.12 6.02 7.17
CA THR A 99 -5.95 7.23 7.18
C THR A 99 -5.24 8.34 6.44
N HIS A 100 -5.97 9.10 5.62
CA HIS A 100 -5.43 10.32 5.04
C HIS A 100 -5.09 11.32 6.14
N LEU A 101 -3.99 12.04 5.97
CA LEU A 101 -3.74 13.25 6.75
C LEU A 101 -4.84 14.28 6.48
N PRO A 102 -5.32 15.00 7.52
CA PRO A 102 -6.30 16.06 7.34
C PRO A 102 -5.69 17.20 6.53
N GLU A 103 -6.53 18.01 5.90
CA GLU A 103 -6.08 19.16 5.10
C GLU A 103 -5.23 20.15 5.91
N THR A 104 -5.54 20.36 7.18
CA THR A 104 -4.76 21.22 8.08
C THR A 104 -3.34 20.71 8.35
N ALA A 105 -3.08 19.42 8.09
CA ALA A 105 -1.77 18.80 8.25
C ALA A 105 -0.95 18.83 6.95
N VAL A 106 -1.49 19.32 5.83
CA VAL A 106 -0.86 19.25 4.51
C VAL A 106 -0.78 20.64 3.89
N GLN A 107 0.41 21.07 3.52
CA GLN A 107 0.66 22.37 2.91
C GLN A 107 1.52 22.23 1.65
N TRP A 108 1.08 22.81 0.54
CA TRP A 108 1.91 22.95 -0.65
C TRP A 108 2.86 24.14 -0.50
N ILE A 109 4.13 23.92 -0.79
CA ILE A 109 5.15 24.98 -0.83
C ILE A 109 5.43 25.28 -2.30
N ALA A 110 4.94 26.42 -2.80
CA ALA A 110 5.05 26.73 -4.23
C ALA A 110 6.44 27.26 -4.65
N SER A 111 7.15 27.92 -3.74
CA SER A 111 8.50 28.49 -4.01
C SER A 111 9.55 27.42 -4.26
N GLU A 112 9.33 26.22 -3.72
CA GLU A 112 10.10 25.02 -3.98
C GLU A 112 9.08 23.88 -4.00
N PRO A 113 8.73 23.29 -5.16
CA PRO A 113 7.66 22.31 -5.26
C PRO A 113 7.80 21.13 -4.29
N ALA A 114 7.15 21.28 -3.14
CA ALA A 114 7.25 20.39 -2.00
C ALA A 114 5.90 20.28 -1.29
N LEU A 115 5.63 19.12 -0.71
CA LEU A 115 4.44 18.87 0.10
C LEU A 115 4.87 18.73 1.56
N ARG A 116 4.55 19.75 2.37
CA ARG A 116 4.81 19.76 3.81
C ARG A 116 3.70 19.04 4.54
N LEU A 117 4.09 18.10 5.40
CA LEU A 117 3.22 17.34 6.28
C LEU A 117 3.53 17.73 7.72
N THR A 118 2.54 18.06 8.53
CA THR A 118 2.71 18.34 9.95
C THR A 118 1.68 17.57 10.77
N PHE A 119 2.12 16.66 11.63
CA PHE A 119 1.21 15.83 12.43
C PHE A 119 1.83 15.41 13.76
N GLU A 120 0.98 15.14 14.74
CA GLU A 120 1.38 14.52 16.00
C GLU A 120 1.38 12.99 15.87
N ALA A 121 2.53 12.36 16.13
CA ALA A 121 2.64 10.92 16.09
C ALA A 121 2.26 10.29 17.44
N LYS A 122 1.13 9.57 17.45
CA LYS A 122 0.63 8.86 18.65
C LYS A 122 1.36 7.56 18.94
N ALA A 123 2.03 6.99 17.93
CA ALA A 123 2.78 5.74 18.04
C ALA A 123 4.27 5.96 17.78
N ASN A 124 5.10 5.06 18.30
CA ASN A 124 6.54 5.15 18.12
C ASN A 124 6.99 4.89 16.68
N LYS A 125 6.20 4.12 15.93
CA LYS A 125 6.39 3.82 14.53
C LYS A 125 5.21 4.35 13.73
N VAL A 126 5.49 5.14 12.69
CA VAL A 126 4.47 5.65 11.78
C VAL A 126 4.94 5.40 10.36
N TRP A 127 4.08 4.81 9.55
CA TRP A 127 4.29 4.65 8.12
C TRP A 127 3.58 5.77 7.38
N ILE A 128 4.21 6.28 6.34
CA ILE A 128 3.69 7.32 5.46
C ILE A 128 3.76 6.80 4.03
N ALA A 129 2.67 6.88 3.28
CA ALA A 129 2.58 6.38 1.91
C ALA A 129 1.73 7.28 1.02
N HIS A 130 1.99 7.26 -0.29
CA HIS A 130 1.12 7.95 -1.26
C HIS A 130 -0.26 7.31 -1.31
N GLN A 131 -0.31 5.98 -1.46
CA GLN A 131 -1.53 5.17 -1.41
C GLN A 131 -1.32 3.97 -0.49
N VAL A 132 -2.41 3.29 -0.12
CA VAL A 132 -2.33 2.06 0.69
C VAL A 132 -1.48 1.01 -0.06
N PRO A 133 -0.35 0.56 0.51
CA PRO A 133 0.50 -0.41 -0.14
C PRO A 133 -0.16 -1.78 -0.24
N TYR A 134 -0.08 -2.41 -1.41
CA TYR A 134 -0.43 -3.82 -1.60
C TYR A 134 0.84 -4.62 -1.82
N THR A 135 1.21 -5.43 -0.83
CA THR A 135 2.48 -6.15 -0.80
C THR A 135 2.33 -7.57 -1.36
N ASN A 136 3.42 -8.22 -1.76
CA ASN A 136 3.45 -9.65 -2.06
C ASN A 136 3.04 -10.47 -0.84
N ALA A 137 3.39 -10.04 0.38
CA ALA A 137 2.88 -10.70 1.59
C ALA A 137 1.34 -10.68 1.64
N THR A 138 0.72 -9.55 1.27
CA THR A 138 -0.74 -9.42 1.12
C THR A 138 -1.27 -10.34 0.00
N LEU A 139 -0.63 -10.32 -1.17
CA LEU A 139 -0.99 -11.18 -2.30
C LEU A 139 -0.94 -12.67 -1.91
N PHE A 140 0.12 -13.10 -1.23
CA PHE A 140 0.29 -14.49 -0.82
C PHE A 140 -0.64 -14.89 0.31
N ALA A 141 -1.04 -13.95 1.18
CA ALA A 141 -2.09 -14.22 2.16
C ALA A 141 -3.43 -14.47 1.47
N LEU A 142 -3.79 -13.63 0.51
CA LEU A 142 -4.99 -13.81 -0.32
C LEU A 142 -4.94 -15.14 -1.09
N ALA A 143 -3.80 -15.46 -1.70
CA ALA A 143 -3.61 -16.72 -2.41
C ALA A 143 -3.84 -17.94 -1.50
N ARG A 144 -3.32 -17.89 -0.27
CA ARG A 144 -3.49 -18.97 0.73
C ARG A 144 -4.93 -19.12 1.18
N GLU A 145 -5.65 -18.00 1.33
CA GLU A 145 -7.07 -18.01 1.71
C GLU A 145 -7.93 -18.81 0.73
N PHE A 146 -7.67 -18.66 -0.57
CA PHE A 146 -8.44 -19.31 -1.63
C PHE A 146 -7.77 -20.56 -2.23
N ALA A 147 -6.62 -21.00 -1.70
CA ALA A 147 -5.82 -22.08 -2.30
C ALA A 147 -6.57 -23.41 -2.48
N LYS A 148 -7.63 -23.65 -1.69
CA LYS A 148 -8.47 -24.86 -1.76
C LYS A 148 -9.84 -24.61 -2.36
N HIS A 149 -10.12 -23.41 -2.87
CA HIS A 149 -11.42 -23.08 -3.41
C HIS A 149 -11.64 -23.85 -4.73
N PRO A 150 -12.71 -24.65 -4.88
CA PRO A 150 -12.88 -25.58 -6.02
C PRO A 150 -13.03 -24.87 -7.37
N ALA A 151 -13.42 -23.59 -7.36
CA ALA A 151 -13.51 -22.76 -8.56
C ALA A 151 -12.19 -22.07 -8.95
N LEU A 152 -11.18 -22.02 -8.07
CA LEU A 152 -9.94 -21.29 -8.32
C LEU A 152 -8.87 -22.24 -8.87
N ARG A 153 -8.38 -21.93 -10.07
CA ARG A 153 -7.18 -22.53 -10.65
C ARG A 153 -6.05 -21.50 -10.67
N THR A 154 -4.87 -21.88 -10.16
CA THR A 154 -3.68 -21.04 -10.14
C THR A 154 -2.57 -21.64 -10.99
N GLU A 155 -1.99 -20.83 -11.87
CA GLU A 155 -0.85 -21.23 -12.71
C GLU A 155 0.31 -20.24 -12.54
N THR A 156 1.54 -20.72 -12.70
CA THR A 156 2.69 -19.85 -12.93
C THR A 156 2.94 -19.78 -14.42
N ILE A 157 2.72 -18.61 -15.03
CA ILE A 157 2.82 -18.40 -16.49
C ILE A 157 4.18 -17.87 -16.93
N GLY A 158 5.07 -17.57 -15.99
CA GLY A 158 6.41 -17.07 -16.28
C GLY A 158 7.10 -16.46 -15.07
N LYS A 159 8.17 -15.73 -15.36
CA LYS A 159 8.99 -15.00 -14.39
C LYS A 159 9.15 -13.55 -14.81
N SER A 160 9.18 -12.63 -13.85
CA SER A 160 9.60 -11.24 -14.08
C SER A 160 11.12 -11.17 -14.34
N ILE A 161 11.62 -9.99 -14.73
CA ILE A 161 13.06 -9.72 -14.91
C ILE A 161 13.85 -10.01 -13.62
N GLU A 162 13.26 -9.75 -12.46
CA GLU A 162 13.84 -10.06 -11.14
C GLU A 162 13.50 -11.48 -10.66
N ASN A 163 13.12 -12.38 -11.57
CA ASN A 163 12.83 -13.79 -11.31
C ASN A 163 11.65 -14.04 -10.33
N ARG A 164 10.69 -13.12 -10.24
CA ARG A 164 9.46 -13.31 -9.46
C ARG A 164 8.43 -14.09 -10.27
N SER A 165 7.73 -15.06 -9.67
CA SER A 165 6.66 -15.81 -10.34
C SER A 165 5.52 -14.89 -10.77
N LEU A 166 5.10 -15.02 -12.03
CA LEU A 166 3.89 -14.40 -12.55
C LEU A 166 2.74 -15.40 -12.45
N TYR A 167 1.72 -15.06 -11.67
CA TYR A 167 0.58 -15.94 -11.42
C TYR A 167 -0.61 -15.57 -12.30
N LEU A 168 -1.26 -16.57 -12.88
CA LEU A 168 -2.58 -16.46 -13.49
C LEU A 168 -3.59 -17.17 -12.59
N TRP A 169 -4.64 -16.45 -12.19
CA TRP A 169 -5.76 -16.99 -11.42
C TRP A 169 -6.99 -17.04 -12.32
N THR A 170 -7.50 -18.25 -12.55
CA THR A 170 -8.74 -18.47 -13.31
C THR A 170 -9.83 -18.90 -12.34
N ILE A 171 -10.95 -18.17 -12.36
CA ILE A 171 -12.14 -18.48 -11.57
C ILE A 171 -13.17 -19.11 -12.50
N HIS A 172 -13.50 -20.37 -12.26
CA HIS A 172 -14.49 -21.13 -13.02
C HIS A 172 -15.83 -21.19 -12.26
N GLU A 173 -16.90 -21.59 -12.93
CA GLU A 173 -18.07 -22.05 -12.19
C GLU A 173 -17.70 -23.32 -11.40
N PRO A 174 -18.08 -23.42 -10.12
CA PRO A 174 -17.91 -24.67 -9.40
C PRO A 174 -18.71 -25.77 -10.11
N PRO A 175 -18.18 -27.00 -10.20
CA PRO A 175 -18.92 -28.11 -10.79
C PRO A 175 -20.27 -28.24 -10.09
N ALA A 176 -21.34 -28.41 -10.88
CA ALA A 176 -22.69 -28.55 -10.35
C ALA A 176 -22.70 -29.63 -9.26
N ALA A 177 -23.32 -29.31 -8.11
CA ALA A 177 -23.50 -30.30 -7.06
C ALA A 177 -24.15 -31.56 -7.64
N PRO A 178 -23.71 -32.77 -7.26
CA PRO A 178 -24.34 -34.00 -7.73
C PRO A 178 -25.84 -33.89 -7.46
N GLN A 179 -26.66 -33.94 -8.51
CA GLN A 179 -28.11 -34.01 -8.32
C GLN A 179 -28.38 -35.26 -7.48
N ALA A 180 -28.95 -35.08 -6.29
CA ALA A 180 -29.43 -36.19 -5.49
C ALA A 180 -30.44 -36.94 -6.34
N ARG A 181 -30.10 -38.16 -6.80
CA ARG A 181 -31.06 -39.01 -7.49
C ARG A 181 -32.22 -39.23 -6.52
N PRO A 182 -33.48 -38.93 -6.89
CA PRO A 182 -34.61 -39.36 -6.09
C PRO A 182 -34.53 -40.89 -5.97
N GLY A 183 -34.34 -41.37 -4.75
CA GLY A 183 -34.38 -42.81 -4.47
C GLY A 183 -35.76 -43.35 -4.88
N PRO A 184 -35.85 -44.58 -5.40
CA PRO A 184 -37.13 -45.18 -5.71
C PRO A 184 -37.98 -45.19 -4.44
N SER A 185 -39.16 -44.57 -4.50
CA SER A 185 -40.17 -44.63 -3.45
C SER A 185 -40.64 -46.08 -3.32
N SER A 186 -39.99 -46.86 -2.46
CA SER A 186 -40.38 -48.23 -2.11
C SER A 186 -41.44 -48.24 -1.00
N ARG A 187 -42.52 -47.46 -1.18
CA ARG A 187 -43.75 -47.68 -0.42
C ARG A 187 -44.85 -48.16 -1.38
N PRO A 188 -45.27 -49.43 -1.30
CA PRO A 188 -46.49 -49.86 -1.95
C PRO A 188 -47.65 -49.03 -1.39
N ALA A 189 -48.49 -48.49 -2.27
CA ALA A 189 -49.73 -47.85 -1.86
C ALA A 189 -50.63 -48.90 -1.21
N GLU A 190 -50.82 -48.81 0.10
CA GLU A 190 -51.75 -49.66 0.84
C GLU A 190 -53.18 -49.14 0.57
N PRO A 191 -54.09 -49.96 -0.01
CA PRO A 191 -55.44 -49.50 -0.29
C PRO A 191 -56.22 -49.38 1.02
N ARG A 192 -56.71 -48.18 1.32
CA ARG A 192 -57.66 -47.96 2.43
C ARG A 192 -58.93 -48.76 2.16
N ARG A 193 -59.28 -49.67 3.07
CA ARG A 193 -60.59 -50.34 3.04
C ARG A 193 -61.71 -49.32 3.34
N PRO A 194 -62.83 -49.35 2.61
CA PRO A 194 -64.01 -48.57 2.95
C PRO A 194 -64.71 -49.17 4.18
N ALA A 195 -65.47 -48.30 4.88
CA ALA A 195 -66.18 -48.56 6.14
C ALA A 195 -67.27 -49.64 6.03
#